data_AF-A0A401XNK7-F1
#
_entry.id   AF-A0A401XNK7-F1
#
_cell.length_a   1.000
_cell.length_b   1.000
_cell.length_c   1.000
_cell.angle_alpha   90.00
_cell.angle_beta   90.00
_cell.angle_gamma   90.00
#
_symmetry.space_group_name_H-M   'P 1'
#
loop_
_entity.id
_entity.type
_entity.pdbx_description
1 polymer ?
#
loop_
_entity_poly.entity_id
_entity_poly.type
_entity_poly.pdbx_seq_one_letter_code
_entity_poly.pdbx_strand_id
1 'polypeptide(L)'
;MVAVDDRIREINSSTYNPNSMTPPYDAIGFSVNELRNALKDIDDFEVLNTILTDGLQNHSKEYTGDTIKKLVEEPKAQGWTFTYIGTDHDVYSQACTIAVTNVLVFNNTEMGTKEMFEREKKSREKYYSKILDMKKEKLKIDFNNKFYEDDDTKEKND
;
A
#
# COMPACT_ATOMS: atom_id res chain seq x y z
N MET A 1 -5.81 26.15 -13.98
CA MET A 1 -6.77 26.68 -12.99
C MET A 1 -7.97 25.76 -13.02
N VAL A 2 -8.08 24.84 -12.06
CA VAL A 2 -9.26 23.96 -11.95
C VAL A 2 -10.35 24.83 -11.35
N ALA A 3 -11.47 24.96 -12.05
CA ALA A 3 -12.63 25.68 -11.53
C ALA A 3 -13.17 24.91 -10.32
N VAL A 4 -13.06 25.50 -9.13
CA VAL A 4 -13.74 25.02 -7.94
C VAL A 4 -15.20 25.47 -8.10
N ASP A 5 -16.12 24.52 -8.14
CA ASP A 5 -17.55 24.80 -8.21
C ASP A 5 -18.00 25.41 -6.87
N ASP A 6 -18.51 26.64 -6.91
CA ASP A 6 -19.01 27.38 -5.73
C ASP A 6 -20.19 26.70 -5.02
N ARG A 7 -20.69 25.57 -5.54
CA ARG A 7 -21.72 24.72 -4.93
C ARG A 7 -21.14 23.63 -4.00
N ILE A 8 -19.82 23.47 -3.91
CA ILE A 8 -19.21 22.51 -2.99
C ILE A 8 -19.24 23.11 -1.57
N ARG A 9 -20.13 22.59 -0.74
CA ARG A 9 -20.20 22.95 0.69
C ARG A 9 -19.02 22.37 1.44
N GLU A 10 -18.44 23.15 2.35
CA GLU A 10 -17.40 22.70 3.27
C GLU A 10 -17.91 21.51 4.09
N ILE A 11 -17.16 20.41 4.07
CA ILE A 11 -17.48 19.19 4.83
C ILE A 11 -17.27 19.48 6.31
N ASN A 12 -18.26 19.14 7.12
CA ASN A 12 -18.22 19.24 8.58
C ASN A 12 -18.84 17.96 9.20
N SER A 13 -18.78 17.83 10.52
CA SER A 13 -19.27 16.63 11.22
C SER A 13 -20.75 16.31 11.01
N SER A 14 -21.59 17.29 10.64
CA SER A 14 -23.02 17.07 10.37
C SER A 14 -23.32 16.73 8.91
N THR A 15 -22.38 16.96 8.01
CA THR A 15 -22.47 16.65 6.58
C THR A 15 -21.59 15.47 6.16
N TYR A 16 -20.60 15.11 6.97
CA TYR A 16 -19.80 13.91 6.84
C TYR A 16 -20.52 12.72 7.49
N ASN A 17 -21.21 11.94 6.67
CA ASN A 17 -21.88 10.72 7.12
C ASN A 17 -21.16 9.51 6.51
N PRO A 18 -20.16 8.92 7.20
CA PRO A 18 -19.48 7.74 6.69
C PRO A 18 -20.50 6.60 6.61
N ASN A 19 -20.80 6.14 5.39
CA ASN A 19 -21.57 4.92 5.17
C ASN A 19 -20.69 3.76 5.63
N SER A 20 -20.95 3.31 6.85
CA SER A 20 -20.07 2.44 7.64
C SER A 20 -19.58 1.19 6.88
N MET A 21 -18.44 0.70 7.38
CA MET A 21 -17.69 -0.51 7.02
C MET A 21 -16.52 -0.30 6.04
N THR A 22 -15.52 -1.17 6.14
CA THR A 22 -14.31 -1.15 5.32
C THR A 22 -14.30 -2.41 4.46
N PRO A 23 -14.40 -2.28 3.13
CA PRO A 23 -14.26 -3.41 2.21
C PRO A 23 -12.85 -3.41 1.57
N PRO A 24 -11.75 -3.63 2.33
CA PRO A 24 -10.40 -3.58 1.79
C PRO A 24 -10.18 -4.58 0.65
N TYR A 25 -10.84 -5.74 0.66
CA TYR A 25 -10.69 -6.70 -0.46
C TYR A 25 -11.26 -6.15 -1.75
N ASP A 26 -12.45 -5.56 -1.73
CA ASP A 26 -13.01 -4.94 -2.93
C ASP A 26 -12.15 -3.77 -3.41
N ALA A 27 -11.67 -2.93 -2.49
CA ALA A 27 -10.78 -1.82 -2.82
C ALA A 27 -9.49 -2.31 -3.49
N ILE A 28 -8.85 -3.37 -2.98
CA ILE A 28 -7.64 -3.96 -3.56
C ILE A 28 -7.96 -4.57 -4.92
N GLY A 29 -9.01 -5.39 -5.01
CA GLY A 29 -9.39 -6.09 -6.23
C GLY A 29 -9.70 -5.13 -7.38
N PHE A 30 -10.47 -4.07 -7.12
CA PHE A 30 -10.72 -3.03 -8.12
C PHE A 30 -9.45 -2.28 -8.51
N SER A 31 -8.68 -1.80 -7.53
CA SER A 31 -7.44 -1.04 -7.80
C SER A 31 -6.44 -1.82 -8.64
N VAL A 32 -6.21 -3.10 -8.33
CA VAL A 32 -5.27 -3.95 -9.07
C VAL A 32 -5.75 -4.17 -10.50
N ASN A 33 -7.04 -4.44 -10.70
CA ASN A 33 -7.60 -4.67 -12.03
C ASN A 33 -7.62 -3.39 -12.87
N GLU A 34 -7.92 -2.23 -12.28
CA GLU A 34 -7.82 -0.94 -12.96
C GLU A 34 -6.38 -0.65 -13.41
N LEU A 35 -5.39 -0.85 -12.53
CA LEU A 35 -3.99 -0.66 -12.87
C LEU A 35 -3.53 -1.62 -13.98
N ARG A 36 -3.91 -2.91 -13.91
CA ARG A 36 -3.60 -3.88 -14.98
C ARG A 36 -4.15 -3.42 -16.33
N ASN A 37 -5.39 -2.95 -16.35
CA ASN A 37 -6.02 -2.46 -17.58
C ASN A 37 -5.34 -1.19 -18.10
N ALA A 38 -4.94 -0.27 -17.22
CA ALA A 38 -4.26 0.97 -17.59
C ALA A 38 -2.84 0.73 -18.12
N LEU A 39 -2.16 -0.32 -17.63
CA LEU A 39 -0.77 -0.63 -17.96
C LEU A 39 -0.60 -1.67 -19.08
N LYS A 40 -1.70 -2.22 -19.62
CA LYS A 40 -1.67 -3.34 -20.59
C LYS A 40 -0.81 -3.11 -21.85
N ASP A 41 -0.66 -1.86 -22.28
CA ASP A 41 0.06 -1.45 -23.49
C ASP A 41 1.33 -0.63 -23.14
N ILE A 42 1.82 -0.70 -21.90
CA ILE A 42 2.99 0.05 -21.41
C ILE A 42 4.08 -0.95 -21.00
N ASP A 43 5.24 -0.88 -21.67
CA ASP A 43 6.32 -1.88 -21.50
C ASP A 43 7.43 -1.46 -20.50
N ASP A 44 7.34 -0.27 -19.87
CA ASP A 44 8.28 0.19 -18.84
C ASP A 44 7.54 0.96 -17.72
N PHE A 45 7.15 0.24 -16.67
CA PHE A 45 6.51 0.82 -15.50
C PHE A 45 7.00 0.15 -14.21
N GLU A 46 6.83 0.87 -13.11
CA GLU A 46 7.02 0.35 -11.75
C GLU A 46 5.73 0.63 -10.98
N VAL A 47 5.21 -0.36 -10.26
CA VAL A 47 3.98 -0.21 -9.48
C VAL A 47 4.28 -0.41 -8.00
N LEU A 48 3.95 0.61 -7.21
CA LEU A 48 3.88 0.55 -5.76
C LEU A 48 2.41 0.68 -5.33
N ASN A 49 1.86 -0.36 -4.72
CA ASN A 49 0.51 -0.36 -4.17
C ASN A 49 0.58 -0.38 -2.63
N THR A 50 0.15 0.71 -2.01
CA THR A 50 0.15 0.86 -0.54
C THR A 50 -1.27 0.77 -0.01
N ILE A 51 -1.53 -0.25 0.80
CA ILE A 51 -2.78 -0.44 1.53
C ILE A 51 -2.62 0.21 2.90
N LEU A 52 -3.32 1.30 3.17
CA LEU A 52 -3.33 1.97 4.49
C LEU A 52 -4.73 1.85 5.08
N THR A 53 -4.87 1.21 6.23
CA THR A 53 -6.17 1.05 6.89
C THR A 53 -6.05 0.90 8.41
N ASP A 54 -6.97 1.52 9.13
CA ASP A 54 -7.19 1.32 10.56
C ASP A 54 -8.26 0.24 10.86
N GLY A 55 -8.94 -0.26 9.83
CA GLY A 55 -10.07 -1.18 9.95
C GLY A 55 -9.75 -2.63 9.58
N LEU A 56 -10.57 -3.54 10.11
CA LEU A 56 -10.59 -4.95 9.70
C LEU A 56 -11.44 -5.14 8.45
N GLN A 57 -11.14 -6.18 7.67
CA GLN A 57 -12.04 -6.65 6.63
C GLN A 57 -13.40 -7.05 7.23
N ASN A 58 -14.47 -6.37 6.86
CA ASN A 58 -15.81 -6.68 7.38
C ASN A 58 -16.96 -6.51 6.37
N HIS A 59 -16.71 -6.04 5.15
CA HIS A 59 -17.82 -5.71 4.22
C HIS A 59 -17.58 -5.96 2.73
N SER A 60 -16.44 -6.53 2.33
CA SER A 60 -16.23 -6.84 0.91
C SER A 60 -17.23 -7.88 0.40
N LYS A 61 -17.74 -7.69 -0.83
CA LYS A 61 -18.78 -8.52 -1.45
C LYS A 61 -18.33 -9.19 -2.75
N GLU A 62 -17.41 -8.57 -3.49
CA GLU A 62 -16.96 -9.07 -4.79
C GLU A 62 -15.73 -9.97 -4.66
N TYR A 63 -14.84 -9.67 -3.70
CA TYR A 63 -13.61 -10.41 -3.51
C TYR A 63 -13.48 -11.05 -2.13
N THR A 64 -12.93 -12.26 -2.11
CA THR A 64 -12.53 -12.99 -0.89
C THR A 64 -11.03 -12.86 -0.64
N GLY A 65 -10.58 -13.16 0.59
CA GLY A 65 -9.16 -13.13 0.95
C GLY A 65 -8.31 -14.00 0.02
N ASP A 66 -8.77 -15.23 -0.27
CA ASP A 66 -8.08 -16.13 -1.21
C ASP A 66 -7.99 -15.57 -2.64
N THR A 67 -9.03 -14.86 -3.09
CA THR A 67 -9.04 -14.24 -4.42
C THR A 67 -8.07 -13.07 -4.47
N ILE A 68 -8.06 -12.22 -3.43
CA ILE A 68 -7.10 -11.11 -3.33
C ILE A 68 -5.67 -11.62 -3.21
N LYS A 69 -5.45 -12.67 -2.43
CA LYS A 69 -4.12 -13.29 -2.31
C LYS A 69 -3.55 -13.64 -3.68
N LYS A 70 -4.33 -14.31 -4.53
CA LYS A 70 -3.92 -14.63 -5.92
C LYS A 70 -3.70 -13.39 -6.76
N LEU A 71 -4.60 -12.40 -6.65
CA LEU A 71 -4.49 -11.11 -7.35
C LEU A 71 -3.30 -10.26 -6.92
N VAL A 72 -2.74 -10.50 -5.73
CA VAL A 72 -1.52 -9.86 -5.23
C VAL A 72 -0.28 -10.67 -5.63
N GLU A 73 -0.31 -12.00 -5.51
CA GLU A 73 0.84 -12.87 -5.82
C GLU A 73 1.25 -12.80 -7.30
N GLU A 74 0.28 -12.74 -8.22
CA GLU A 74 0.58 -12.69 -9.66
C GLU A 74 1.30 -11.40 -10.07
N PRO A 75 0.82 -10.17 -9.76
CA PRO A 75 1.57 -8.95 -10.06
C PRO A 75 2.89 -8.84 -9.27
N LYS A 76 2.96 -9.37 -8.03
CA LYS A 76 4.23 -9.43 -7.29
C LYS A 76 5.29 -10.19 -8.07
N ALA A 77 4.94 -11.31 -8.70
CA ALA A 77 5.85 -12.06 -9.57
C ALA A 77 6.28 -11.28 -10.83
N GLN A 78 5.50 -10.27 -11.23
CA GLN A 78 5.78 -9.36 -12.34
C GLN A 78 6.53 -8.10 -11.89
N GLY A 79 6.95 -8.00 -10.63
CA GLY A 79 7.74 -6.88 -10.09
C GLY A 79 6.93 -5.81 -9.35
N TRP A 80 5.60 -5.95 -9.23
CA TRP A 80 4.82 -5.00 -8.46
C TRP A 80 5.16 -5.11 -6.97
N THR A 81 5.29 -3.96 -6.32
CA THR A 81 5.56 -3.86 -4.90
C THR A 81 4.27 -3.56 -4.14
N PHE A 82 3.93 -4.40 -3.17
CA PHE A 82 2.78 -4.18 -2.28
C PHE A 82 3.26 -3.89 -0.86
N THR A 83 2.63 -2.93 -0.21
CA THR A 83 2.86 -2.58 1.19
C THR A 83 1.53 -2.50 1.93
N TYR A 84 1.56 -2.82 3.22
CA TYR A 84 0.40 -2.77 4.11
C TYR A 84 0.76 -1.96 5.35
N ILE A 85 -0.03 -0.94 5.64
CA ILE A 85 0.11 -0.09 6.82
C ILE A 85 -1.17 -0.20 7.63
N GLY A 86 -1.06 -0.56 8.90
CA GLY A 86 -2.21 -0.65 9.78
C GLY A 86 -1.92 -0.38 11.24
N THR A 87 -2.98 -0.35 12.05
CA THR A 87 -2.92 0.00 13.49
C THR A 87 -3.94 -0.80 14.30
N ASP A 88 -3.78 -0.88 15.62
CA ASP A 88 -4.78 -1.34 16.60
C ASP A 88 -5.28 -2.81 16.49
N HIS A 89 -4.77 -3.63 15.56
CA HIS A 89 -5.14 -5.05 15.36
C HIS A 89 -3.95 -5.96 15.00
N ASP A 90 -4.19 -7.25 14.74
CA ASP A 90 -3.17 -8.15 14.16
C ASP A 90 -2.95 -7.84 12.67
N VAL A 91 -2.27 -6.71 12.43
CA VAL A 91 -1.96 -6.15 11.11
C VAL A 91 -1.20 -7.16 10.27
N TYR A 92 -0.26 -7.88 10.89
CA TYR A 92 0.56 -8.90 10.22
C TYR A 92 -0.30 -10.04 9.72
N SER A 93 -1.18 -10.60 10.55
CA SER A 93 -2.09 -11.66 10.12
C SER A 93 -2.98 -11.23 8.95
N GLN A 94 -3.58 -10.03 9.02
CA GLN A 94 -4.38 -9.52 7.90
C GLN A 94 -3.56 -9.37 6.61
N ALA A 95 -2.37 -8.76 6.67
CA ALA A 95 -1.50 -8.62 5.51
C ALA A 95 -1.08 -9.99 4.94
N CYS A 96 -0.78 -10.96 5.81
CA CYS A 96 -0.45 -12.33 5.42
C CYS A 96 -1.60 -13.03 4.69
N THR A 97 -2.86 -12.81 5.06
CA THR A 97 -4.02 -13.42 4.36
C THR A 97 -4.06 -13.07 2.88
N ILE A 98 -3.50 -11.92 2.51
CA ILE A 98 -3.48 -11.39 1.13
C ILE A 98 -2.07 -11.36 0.53
N ALA A 99 -1.12 -12.11 1.11
CA ALA A 99 0.27 -12.24 0.67
C ALA A 99 1.07 -10.90 0.60
N VAL A 100 0.68 -9.89 1.38
CA VAL A 100 1.46 -8.66 1.53
C VAL A 100 2.41 -8.82 2.71
N THR A 101 3.70 -8.59 2.47
CA THR A 101 4.75 -8.91 3.42
C THR A 101 5.59 -7.68 3.84
N ASN A 102 5.52 -6.59 3.07
CA ASN A 102 6.00 -5.30 3.52
C ASN A 102 4.94 -4.68 4.44
N VAL A 103 5.10 -4.85 5.75
CA VAL A 103 4.11 -4.41 6.74
C VAL A 103 4.69 -3.31 7.63
N LEU A 104 3.92 -2.24 7.84
CA LEU A 104 4.21 -1.20 8.81
C LEU A 104 3.04 -1.11 9.81
N VAL A 105 3.34 -1.28 11.09
CA VAL A 105 2.37 -1.09 12.17
C VAL A 105 2.59 0.27 12.80
N PHE A 106 1.52 1.02 13.04
CA PHE A 106 1.58 2.31 13.73
C PHE A 106 0.58 2.39 14.88
N ASN A 107 0.72 3.40 15.73
CA ASN A 107 -0.24 3.73 16.77
C ASN A 107 -1.18 4.83 16.24
N ASN A 108 -2.50 4.67 16.38
CA ASN A 108 -3.50 5.63 15.91
C ASN A 108 -3.61 6.88 16.80
N THR A 109 -2.47 7.47 17.13
CA THR A 109 -2.33 8.76 17.79
C THR A 109 -1.78 9.77 16.80
N GLU A 110 -1.92 11.05 17.09
CA GLU A 110 -1.34 12.11 16.23
C GLU A 110 0.18 11.92 16.04
N MET A 111 0.88 11.57 17.12
CA MET A 111 2.33 11.32 17.10
C MET A 111 2.66 10.05 16.29
N GLY A 112 1.96 8.93 16.55
CA GLY A 112 2.20 7.68 15.83
C GLY A 112 1.86 7.77 14.34
N THR A 113 0.87 8.57 13.97
CA THR A 113 0.53 8.86 12.57
C THR A 113 1.64 9.67 11.89
N LYS A 114 2.20 10.67 12.57
CA LYS A 114 3.34 11.45 12.05
C LYS A 114 4.56 10.56 11.84
N GLU A 115 4.93 9.76 12.83
CA GLU A 115 6.04 8.80 12.76
C GLU A 115 5.86 7.80 11.60
N MET A 116 4.64 7.29 11.43
CA MET A 116 4.29 6.38 10.33
C MET A 116 4.52 7.03 8.96
N PHE A 117 4.01 8.24 8.75
CA PHE A 117 4.20 8.94 7.46
C PHE A 117 5.66 9.34 7.22
N GLU A 118 6.41 9.68 8.27
CA GLU A 118 7.84 9.94 8.15
C GLU A 118 8.62 8.70 7.72
N ARG A 119 8.28 7.53 8.29
CA ARG A 119 8.89 6.25 7.92
C ARG A 119 8.50 5.83 6.51
N GLU A 120 7.21 5.91 6.15
CA GLU A 120 6.74 5.61 4.80
C GLU A 120 7.43 6.49 3.76
N LYS A 121 7.55 7.80 4.04
CA LYS A 121 8.26 8.74 3.17
C LYS A 121 9.71 8.32 2.94
N LYS A 122 10.47 8.04 4.01
CA LYS A 122 11.88 7.60 3.91
C LYS A 122 12.00 6.31 3.10
N SER A 123 11.16 5.32 3.38
CA SER A 123 11.10 4.06 2.64
C SER A 123 10.81 4.27 1.16
N ARG A 124 9.85 5.16 0.84
CA ARG A 124 9.47 5.46 -0.54
C ARG A 124 10.55 6.21 -1.31
N GLU A 125 11.23 7.17 -0.68
CA GLU A 125 12.38 7.86 -1.26
C GLU A 125 13.51 6.86 -1.61
N LYS A 126 13.82 5.96 -0.68
CA LYS A 126 14.79 4.88 -0.90
C LYS A 126 14.39 3.93 -2.03
N TYR A 127 13.11 3.54 -2.07
CA TYR A 127 12.55 2.70 -3.13
C TYR A 127 12.75 3.32 -4.52
N TYR A 128 12.43 4.61 -4.68
CA TYR A 128 12.63 5.31 -5.95
C TYR A 128 14.10 5.45 -6.34
N SER A 129 15.00 5.75 -5.38
CA SER A 129 16.44 5.77 -5.66
C SER A 129 16.93 4.41 -6.18
N LYS A 130 16.51 3.31 -5.54
CA LYS A 130 16.87 1.95 -5.97
C LYS A 130 16.32 1.61 -7.36
N ILE A 131 15.11 2.05 -7.71
CA ILE A 131 14.57 1.89 -9.07
C ILE A 131 15.44 2.61 -10.10
N LEU A 132 15.88 3.84 -9.81
CA LEU A 132 16.73 4.59 -10.73
C LEU A 132 18.07 3.88 -10.95
N ASP A 133 18.67 3.36 -9.88
CA ASP A 133 19.90 2.57 -9.95
C ASP A 133 19.69 1.27 -10.74
N MET A 134 18.57 0.55 -10.52
CA MET A 134 18.20 -0.63 -11.30
C MET A 134 18.14 -0.35 -12.79
N LYS A 135 17.46 0.74 -13.19
CA LYS A 135 17.33 1.11 -14.60
C LYS A 135 18.69 1.47 -15.22
N LYS A 136 19.57 2.13 -14.45
CA LYS A 136 20.92 2.51 -14.88
C LYS A 136 21.86 1.30 -15.02
N GLU A 137 21.83 0.39 -14.05
CA GLU A 137 22.77 -0.73 -13.92
C GLU A 137 22.23 -2.05 -14.46
N LYS A 138 20.97 -2.07 -14.94
CA LYS A 138 20.24 -3.27 -15.40
C LYS A 138 20.18 -4.37 -14.32
N LEU A 139 20.08 -3.96 -13.06
CA LEU A 139 19.95 -4.86 -11.91
C LEU A 139 18.49 -5.26 -11.71
N LYS A 140 18.28 -6.48 -11.22
CA LYS A 140 16.99 -6.91 -10.67
C LYS A 140 17.06 -6.83 -9.15
N ILE A 141 16.35 -5.90 -8.55
CA ILE A 141 16.17 -5.83 -7.09
C ILE A 141 14.78 -6.35 -6.76
N ASP A 142 14.71 -7.26 -5.80
CA ASP A 142 13.46 -7.69 -5.22
C ASP A 142 13.12 -6.81 -4.00
N PHE A 143 12.03 -6.05 -4.11
CA PHE A 143 11.51 -5.20 -3.05
C PHE A 143 10.54 -5.93 -2.11
N ASN A 144 10.26 -7.21 -2.36
CA ASN A 144 9.48 -8.02 -1.45
C ASN A 144 10.21 -8.16 -0.11
N ASN A 145 9.51 -7.85 0.97
CA ASN A 145 9.98 -7.89 2.37
C ASN A 145 10.99 -6.81 2.78
N LYS A 146 11.43 -5.90 1.89
CA LYS A 146 12.54 -4.96 2.16
C LYS A 146 12.14 -3.49 2.10
N PHE A 147 10.86 -3.18 1.93
CA PHE A 147 10.41 -1.80 1.73
C PHE A 147 10.59 -0.95 3.00
N TYR A 148 10.25 -1.50 4.17
CA TYR A 148 10.34 -0.82 5.47
C TYR A 148 11.62 -1.15 6.27
N GLU A 149 12.57 -1.88 5.68
CA GLU A 149 13.85 -2.18 6.30
C GLU A 149 14.81 -0.98 6.24
N ASP A 150 15.38 -0.63 7.38
CA ASP A 150 16.50 0.30 7.49
C ASP A 150 17.80 -0.43 7.06
N ASP A 151 18.67 0.25 6.29
CA ASP A 151 19.93 -0.36 5.81
C ASP A 151 20.91 -0.71 6.97
N ASP A 152 20.71 -0.12 8.15
CA ASP A 152 21.57 -0.24 9.33
C ASP A 152 21.36 -1.54 10.14
N THR A 153 20.40 -2.39 9.79
CA THR A 153 20.14 -3.65 10.51
C THR A 153 21.15 -4.76 10.18
N LYS A 154 22.13 -4.52 9.30
CA LYS A 154 23.18 -5.49 8.95
C LYS A 154 24.41 -5.51 9.87
N GLU A 155 24.54 -4.62 10.86
CA GLU A 155 25.76 -4.50 11.70
C GLU A 155 25.57 -4.76 13.20
N LYS A 156 24.62 -5.61 13.61
CA LYS A 156 24.59 -6.12 14.99
C LYS A 156 24.40 -7.62 15.03
N ASN A 157 25.41 -8.34 14.57
CA ASN A 157 25.71 -9.71 14.98
C ASN A 157 27.21 -9.93 14.79
N ASP A 158 27.99 -9.46 15.77
CA ASP A 158 29.30 -9.98 16.15
C ASP A 158 29.36 -10.01 17.68
#